data_AF-I3R980-F1
#
_entry.id   AF-I3R980-F1
#
_cell.length_a   1.000
_cell.length_b   1.000
_cell.length_c   1.000
_cell.angle_alpha   90.00
_cell.angle_beta   90.00
_cell.angle_gamma   90.00
#
_symmetry.space_group_name_H-M   'P 1'
#
loop_
_entity.id
_entity.type
_entity.pdbx_description
1 polymer ?
#
loop_
_entity_poly.entity_id
_entity_poly.type
_entity_poly.pdbx_seq_one_letter_code
_entity_poly.pdbx_strand_id
1 'polypeptide(L)'
;MSQPPEDSAPHSTGPADRQTLRLLERHLSSDSLIAETAFGPDSYEPRVLRGLLDAGRYPDAVTAARLDIRWFTTGDFSVHYVEEHNDGERWECRWDRHPNTHNTRLHFHKPPSATEITNLELPSLHPLEVYSTVLTAIEQRIETLWSSQ
;
A
#
# COMPACT_ATOMS: atom_id res chain seq x y z
N MET A 1 1.84 10.68 46.98
CA MET A 1 1.93 11.56 45.80
C MET A 1 1.67 10.70 44.58
N SER A 2 0.49 10.83 43.98
CA SER A 2 0.12 10.08 42.78
C SER A 2 0.76 10.74 41.57
N GLN A 3 1.60 10.00 40.85
CA GLN A 3 2.12 10.40 39.55
C GLN A 3 0.97 10.30 38.53
N PRO A 4 0.75 11.28 37.63
CA PRO A 4 -0.26 11.13 36.59
C PRO A 4 0.18 9.99 35.65
N PRO A 5 -0.76 9.26 35.01
CA PRO A 5 -0.38 8.36 33.94
C PRO A 5 0.27 9.20 32.84
N GLU A 6 1.52 8.87 32.48
CA GLU A 6 2.14 9.41 31.29
C GLU A 6 1.29 8.96 30.10
N ASP A 7 0.51 9.89 29.57
CA ASP A 7 -0.18 9.76 28.29
C ASP A 7 0.92 9.57 27.25
N SER A 8 1.26 8.31 27.00
CA SER A 8 2.28 7.91 26.04
C SER A 8 1.77 8.35 24.69
N ALA A 9 2.26 9.51 24.22
CA ALA A 9 2.00 9.98 22.87
C ALA A 9 2.15 8.78 21.92
N PRO A 10 1.13 8.49 21.08
CA PRO A 10 1.16 7.28 20.25
C PRO A 10 2.48 7.26 19.50
N HIS A 11 3.21 6.15 19.63
CA HIS A 11 4.53 6.00 19.02
C HIS A 11 4.45 6.45 17.55
N SER A 12 5.27 7.42 17.17
CA SER A 12 5.27 7.93 15.79
C SER A 12 5.78 6.86 14.83
N THR A 13 5.28 6.83 13.59
CA THR A 13 5.84 6.01 12.50
C THR A 13 7.27 6.42 12.14
N GLY A 14 7.77 7.57 12.61
CA GLY A 14 9.10 8.07 12.25
C GLY A 14 9.19 8.63 10.83
N PRO A 15 10.41 8.99 10.37
CA PRO A 15 10.63 9.56 9.05
C PRO A 15 10.50 8.53 7.91
N ALA A 16 10.29 9.02 6.69
CA ALA A 16 10.25 8.18 5.49
C ALA A 16 11.59 7.48 5.26
N ASP A 17 11.53 6.17 4.97
CA ASP A 17 12.70 5.39 4.62
C ASP A 17 12.97 5.51 3.12
N ARG A 18 13.82 6.49 2.79
CA ARG A 18 14.21 6.79 1.40
C ARG A 18 14.92 5.63 0.73
N GLN A 19 15.69 4.82 1.47
CA GLN A 19 16.44 3.71 0.90
C GLN A 19 15.48 2.57 0.52
N THR A 20 14.53 2.26 1.41
CA THR A 20 13.50 1.26 1.12
C THR A 20 12.59 1.71 -0.02
N LEU A 21 12.17 2.98 -0.07
CA LEU A 21 11.37 3.49 -1.19
C LEU A 21 12.10 3.37 -2.54
N ARG A 22 13.41 3.66 -2.59
CA ARG A 22 14.22 3.46 -3.81
C ARG A 22 14.43 1.99 -4.15
N LEU A 23 14.50 1.11 -3.16
CA LEU A 23 14.55 -0.32 -3.40
C LEU A 23 13.26 -0.77 -4.07
N LEU A 24 12.11 -0.45 -3.48
CA LEU A 24 10.80 -0.83 -4.00
C LEU A 24 10.56 -0.25 -5.39
N GLU A 25 10.96 0.99 -5.67
CA GLU A 25 10.81 1.60 -6.99
C GLU A 25 11.56 0.82 -8.08
N ARG A 26 12.80 0.38 -7.83
CA ARG A 26 13.53 -0.45 -8.81
C ARG A 26 12.79 -1.74 -9.12
N HIS A 27 12.16 -2.37 -8.13
CA HIS A 27 11.37 -3.58 -8.34
C HIS A 27 10.07 -3.27 -9.10
N LEU A 28 9.30 -2.25 -8.66
CA LEU A 28 8.09 -1.83 -9.37
C LEU A 28 8.37 -1.49 -10.84
N SER A 29 9.40 -0.69 -11.12
CA SER A 29 9.74 -0.27 -12.48
C SER A 29 10.17 -1.41 -13.41
N SER A 30 10.54 -2.56 -12.84
CA SER A 30 10.91 -3.76 -13.59
C SER A 30 9.75 -4.75 -13.79
N ASP A 31 8.62 -4.51 -13.13
CA ASP A 31 7.46 -5.38 -13.18
C ASP A 31 6.56 -5.05 -14.37
N SER A 32 6.15 -6.07 -15.12
CA SER A 32 5.29 -5.91 -16.30
C SER A 32 3.87 -5.42 -15.99
N LEU A 33 3.45 -5.46 -14.73
CA LEU A 33 2.18 -4.89 -14.28
C LEU A 33 2.24 -3.35 -14.16
N ILE A 34 3.44 -2.77 -14.09
CA ILE A 34 3.63 -1.34 -13.81
C ILE A 34 4.01 -0.61 -15.09
N ALA A 35 3.24 0.42 -15.43
CA ALA A 35 3.53 1.29 -16.58
C ALA A 35 4.50 2.42 -16.24
N GLU A 36 4.36 3.01 -15.05
CA GLU A 36 5.18 4.15 -14.63
C GLU A 36 5.36 4.15 -13.10
N THR A 37 6.49 4.68 -12.65
CA THR A 37 6.70 4.99 -11.23
C THR A 37 7.09 6.45 -11.02
N ALA A 38 6.69 7.01 -9.88
CA ALA A 38 7.05 8.36 -9.48
C ALA A 38 7.21 8.46 -7.95
N PHE A 39 8.12 9.34 -7.52
CA PHE A 39 8.23 9.71 -6.10
C PHE A 39 7.49 11.01 -5.82
N GLY A 40 6.79 11.07 -4.68
CA GLY A 40 6.17 12.28 -4.16
C GLY A 40 6.87 12.79 -2.89
N PRO A 41 7.10 14.11 -2.74
CA PRO A 41 6.88 15.16 -3.73
C PRO A 41 7.85 15.10 -4.92
N ASP A 42 9.05 14.56 -4.72
CA ASP A 42 10.06 14.39 -5.75
C ASP A 42 11.03 13.24 -5.39
N SER A 43 11.97 12.96 -6.29
CA SER A 43 12.96 11.90 -6.13
C SER A 43 14.10 12.24 -5.17
N TYR A 44 14.24 13.49 -4.69
CA TYR A 44 15.27 13.90 -3.75
C TYR A 44 14.85 13.61 -2.30
N GLU A 45 13.61 13.94 -1.95
CA GLU A 45 13.01 13.62 -0.66
C GLU A 45 11.73 12.78 -0.81
N PRO A 46 11.85 11.50 -1.21
CA PRO A 46 10.68 10.65 -1.42
C PRO A 46 9.96 10.36 -0.09
N ARG A 47 8.65 10.60 -0.08
CA ARG A 47 7.73 10.29 1.03
C ARG A 47 6.69 9.25 0.64
N VAL A 48 6.39 9.15 -0.65
CA VAL A 48 5.54 8.15 -1.26
C VAL A 48 6.17 7.71 -2.58
N LEU A 49 6.10 6.41 -2.86
CA LEU A 49 6.32 5.84 -4.19
C LEU A 49 4.96 5.54 -4.79
N ARG A 50 4.67 6.08 -5.96
CA ARG A 50 3.47 5.79 -6.74
C ARG A 50 3.85 4.92 -7.93
N GLY A 51 3.18 3.79 -8.09
CA GLY A 51 3.18 2.99 -9.32
C GLY A 51 1.84 3.17 -10.03
N LEU A 52 1.86 3.57 -11.30
CA LEU A 52 0.70 3.47 -12.19
C LEU A 52 0.72 2.07 -12.81
N LEU A 53 -0.38 1.36 -12.68
CA LEU A 53 -0.52 0.02 -13.25
C LEU A 53 -0.81 0.18 -14.75
N ASP A 54 -0.35 -0.77 -15.56
CA ASP A 54 -0.66 -0.78 -16.99
C ASP A 54 -2.15 -1.03 -17.23
N ALA A 55 -2.85 -0.04 -17.79
CA ALA A 55 -4.27 -0.12 -18.11
C ALA A 55 -4.60 -1.29 -19.05
N GLY A 56 -3.66 -1.71 -19.90
CA GLY A 56 -3.82 -2.88 -20.77
C GLY A 56 -3.92 -4.21 -20.02
N ARG A 57 -3.64 -4.22 -18.71
CA ARG A 57 -3.81 -5.40 -17.84
C ARG A 57 -5.23 -5.54 -17.30
N TYR A 58 -6.07 -4.52 -17.44
CA TYR A 58 -7.42 -4.48 -16.88
C TYR A 58 -8.51 -4.55 -17.96
N PRO A 59 -9.73 -5.03 -17.62
CA PRO A 59 -10.88 -4.86 -18.50
C PRO A 59 -11.30 -3.39 -18.60
N ASP A 60 -12.01 -3.04 -19.68
CA ASP A 60 -12.49 -1.68 -20.01
C ASP A 60 -13.30 -0.99 -18.90
N ALA A 61 -13.84 -1.76 -17.95
CA ALA A 61 -14.53 -1.23 -16.78
C ALA A 61 -13.60 -0.42 -15.85
N VAL A 62 -12.32 -0.81 -15.75
CA VAL A 62 -11.31 -0.11 -14.94
C VAL A 62 -10.52 0.85 -15.82
N THR A 63 -10.67 2.14 -15.54
CA THR A 63 -10.09 3.22 -16.35
C THR A 63 -8.69 3.61 -15.91
N ALA A 64 -8.35 3.40 -14.65
CA ALA A 64 -7.02 3.62 -14.10
C ALA A 64 -6.82 2.78 -12.84
N ALA A 65 -5.58 2.36 -12.59
CA ALA A 65 -5.21 1.74 -11.33
C ALA A 65 -3.83 2.22 -10.86
N ARG A 66 -3.68 2.38 -9.56
CA ARG A 66 -2.45 2.90 -8.93
C ARG A 66 -2.14 2.20 -7.61
N LEU A 67 -0.85 2.13 -7.31
CA LEU A 67 -0.30 1.64 -6.04
C LEU A 67 0.53 2.74 -5.39
N ASP A 68 0.09 3.23 -4.22
CA ASP A 68 0.84 4.19 -3.42
C ASP A 68 1.49 3.49 -2.23
N ILE A 69 2.81 3.60 -2.11
CA ILE A 69 3.62 2.96 -1.07
C ILE A 69 4.29 4.04 -0.22
N ARG A 70 4.09 3.95 1.09
CA ARG A 70 4.83 4.69 2.11
C ARG A 70 5.58 3.70 2.98
N TRP A 71 6.84 3.98 3.25
CA TRP A 71 7.68 3.17 4.13
C TRP A 71 8.44 4.08 5.09
N PHE A 72 8.61 3.63 6.32
CA PHE A 72 9.23 4.40 7.39
C PHE A 72 10.39 3.65 8.03
N THR A 73 11.33 4.40 8.62
CA THR A 73 12.54 3.82 9.23
C THR A 73 12.26 2.93 10.44
N THR A 74 11.04 2.98 10.99
CA THR A 74 10.55 2.09 12.05
C THR A 74 10.05 0.74 11.53
N GLY A 75 10.08 0.53 10.21
CA GLY A 75 9.45 -0.61 9.54
C GLY A 75 7.92 -0.51 9.46
N ASP A 76 7.34 0.63 9.84
CA ASP A 76 5.94 0.94 9.54
C ASP A 76 5.79 1.20 8.03
N PHE A 77 4.60 0.94 7.51
CA PHE A 77 4.29 1.15 6.10
C PHE A 77 2.79 1.33 5.86
N SER A 78 2.46 1.90 4.71
CA SER A 78 1.12 1.86 4.14
C SER A 78 1.26 1.57 2.66
N VAL A 79 0.55 0.56 2.18
CA VAL A 79 0.46 0.22 0.77
C VAL A 79 -1.00 0.32 0.36
N HIS A 80 -1.30 1.24 -0.57
CA HIS A 80 -2.66 1.59 -0.95
C HIS A 80 -2.87 1.34 -2.44
N TYR A 81 -3.72 0.39 -2.75
CA TYR A 81 -4.11 0.08 -4.12
C TYR A 81 -5.49 0.67 -4.42
N VAL A 82 -5.63 1.32 -5.58
CA VAL A 82 -6.84 2.03 -5.99
C VAL A 82 -7.12 1.75 -7.47
N GLU A 83 -8.38 1.47 -7.77
CA GLU A 83 -8.96 1.37 -9.11
C GLU A 83 -10.02 2.47 -9.28
N GLU A 84 -10.02 3.15 -10.42
CA GLU A 84 -11.06 4.08 -10.85
C GLU A 84 -11.89 3.39 -11.96
N HIS A 85 -13.20 3.27 -11.77
CA HIS A 85 -14.10 2.59 -12.70
C HIS A 85 -14.87 3.57 -13.58
N ASN A 86 -15.31 3.11 -14.76
CA ASN A 86 -15.95 3.96 -15.77
C ASN A 86 -17.36 4.48 -15.37
N ASP A 87 -17.98 3.84 -14.38
CA ASP A 87 -19.24 4.25 -13.75
C ASP A 87 -19.04 5.30 -12.65
N GLY A 88 -17.79 5.68 -12.38
CA GLY A 88 -17.41 6.61 -11.32
C GLY A 88 -17.25 5.96 -9.95
N GLU A 89 -17.38 4.64 -9.84
CA GLU A 89 -17.06 3.92 -8.62
C GLU A 89 -15.54 3.84 -8.41
N ARG A 90 -15.15 3.86 -7.13
CA ARG A 90 -13.77 3.66 -6.71
C ARG A 90 -13.69 2.38 -5.91
N TRP A 91 -12.72 1.54 -6.26
CA TRP A 91 -12.40 0.34 -5.52
C TRP A 91 -11.00 0.48 -4.93
N GLU A 92 -10.86 0.24 -3.63
CA GLU A 92 -9.59 0.41 -2.94
C GLU A 92 -9.39 -0.52 -1.75
N CYS A 93 -8.13 -0.89 -1.51
CA CYS A 93 -7.72 -1.66 -0.34
C CYS A 93 -6.34 -1.21 0.15
N ARG A 94 -6.02 -1.50 1.42
CA ARG A 94 -4.75 -1.05 2.03
C ARG A 94 -4.14 -2.10 2.94
N TRP A 95 -2.82 -2.26 2.85
CA TRP A 95 -2.02 -3.01 3.80
C TRP A 95 -1.24 -2.04 4.65
N ASP A 96 -1.60 -1.96 5.92
CA ASP A 96 -1.10 -0.96 6.83
C ASP A 96 -0.40 -1.62 8.01
N ARG A 97 0.80 -1.11 8.31
CA ARG A 97 1.51 -1.38 9.54
C ARG A 97 1.85 -0.05 10.19
N HIS A 98 1.19 0.28 11.29
CA HIS A 98 1.50 1.48 12.05
C HIS A 98 1.13 1.33 13.52
N PRO A 99 1.69 2.16 14.42
CA PRO A 99 1.29 2.19 15.81
C PRO A 99 -0.22 2.48 15.92
N ASN A 100 -0.91 1.68 16.71
CA ASN A 100 -2.33 1.85 17.02
C ASN A 100 -2.59 1.38 18.46
N THR A 101 -3.53 2.02 19.14
CA THR A 101 -3.97 1.71 20.50
C THR A 101 -5.11 0.68 20.54
N HIS A 102 -5.73 0.35 19.40
CA HIS A 102 -6.99 -0.40 19.37
C HIS A 102 -7.03 -1.68 18.51
N ASN A 103 -5.98 -1.98 17.72
CA ASN A 103 -5.92 -3.19 16.88
C ASN A 103 -4.50 -3.78 16.79
N THR A 104 -4.33 -4.87 16.05
CA THR A 104 -3.00 -5.36 15.71
C THR A 104 -2.28 -4.34 14.83
N ARG A 105 -1.01 -4.07 15.14
CA ARG A 105 -0.16 -3.11 14.43
C ARG A 105 -0.19 -3.28 12.91
N LEU A 106 -0.30 -4.52 12.44
CA LEU A 106 -0.45 -4.91 11.04
C LEU A 106 -1.90 -5.29 10.75
N HIS A 107 -2.51 -4.67 9.75
CA HIS A 107 -3.91 -4.88 9.38
C HIS A 107 -4.17 -4.59 7.90
N PHE A 108 -5.27 -5.12 7.40
CA PHE A 108 -5.75 -4.94 6.03
C PHE A 108 -7.08 -4.19 6.03
N HIS A 109 -7.13 -3.10 5.30
CA HIS A 109 -8.36 -2.38 4.95
C HIS A 109 -8.97 -3.02 3.72
N LYS A 110 -10.15 -3.63 3.90
CA LYS A 110 -10.80 -4.42 2.87
C LYS A 110 -11.43 -3.55 1.79
N PRO A 111 -11.42 -4.04 0.54
CA PRO A 111 -12.21 -3.44 -0.53
C PRO A 111 -13.72 -3.60 -0.30
N PRO A 112 -14.56 -2.82 -1.00
CA PRO A 112 -14.20 -1.83 -2.03
C PRO A 112 -13.82 -0.45 -1.47
N SER A 113 -14.11 -0.15 -0.21
CA SER A 113 -14.04 1.21 0.36
C SER A 113 -12.86 1.44 1.31
N ALA A 114 -12.03 0.43 1.58
CA ALA A 114 -10.99 0.45 2.61
C ALA A 114 -11.49 0.83 4.03
N THR A 115 -12.79 0.70 4.31
CA THR A 115 -13.38 1.07 5.62
C THR A 115 -13.40 -0.07 6.61
N GLU A 116 -13.65 -1.30 6.14
CA GLU A 116 -13.63 -2.49 6.99
C GLU A 116 -12.17 -2.93 7.23
N ILE A 117 -11.80 -3.21 8.49
CA ILE A 117 -10.43 -3.54 8.88
C ILE A 117 -10.39 -4.96 9.43
N THR A 118 -9.42 -5.75 8.99
CA THR A 118 -9.08 -7.05 9.59
C THR A 118 -7.63 -7.10 10.01
N ASN A 119 -7.32 -7.88 11.05
CA ASN A 119 -5.94 -8.19 11.39
C ASN A 119 -5.29 -8.94 10.22
N LEU A 120 -4.00 -8.69 10.02
CA LEU A 120 -3.22 -9.32 8.97
C LEU A 120 -1.95 -9.90 9.59
N GLU A 121 -1.63 -11.12 9.16
CA GLU A 121 -0.35 -11.77 9.45
C GLU A 121 0.42 -11.92 8.14
N LEU A 122 1.70 -11.58 8.16
CA LEU A 122 2.60 -11.76 7.03
C LEU A 122 3.75 -12.67 7.47
N PRO A 123 4.20 -13.59 6.60
CA PRO A 123 5.31 -14.50 6.92
C PRO A 123 6.64 -13.75 7.12
N SER A 124 6.77 -12.56 6.52
CA SER A 124 7.93 -11.69 6.64
C SER A 124 7.51 -10.23 6.53
N LEU A 125 8.21 -9.37 7.26
CA LEU A 125 8.08 -7.91 7.17
C LEU A 125 9.21 -7.27 6.33
N HIS A 126 10.02 -8.09 5.67
CA HIS A 126 11.03 -7.60 4.74
C HIS A 126 10.34 -6.86 3.57
N PRO A 127 10.79 -5.66 3.16
CA PRO A 127 10.08 -4.85 2.16
C PRO A 127 9.76 -5.59 0.86
N LEU A 128 10.67 -6.42 0.37
CA LEU A 128 10.46 -7.19 -0.87
C LEU A 128 9.42 -8.31 -0.71
N GLU A 129 9.28 -8.88 0.49
CA GLU A 129 8.28 -9.92 0.77
C GLU A 129 6.88 -9.32 0.92
N VAL A 130 6.78 -8.15 1.58
CA VAL A 130 5.54 -7.38 1.64
C VAL A 130 5.10 -6.94 0.25
N TYR A 131 6.04 -6.40 -0.54
CA TYR A 131 5.80 -6.03 -1.93
C TYR A 131 5.31 -7.20 -2.78
N SER A 132 5.98 -8.36 -2.71
CA SER A 132 5.56 -9.56 -3.44
C SER A 132 4.16 -9.99 -3.05
N THR A 133 3.83 -9.97 -1.75
CA THR A 133 2.49 -10.33 -1.25
C THR A 133 1.42 -9.40 -1.82
N VAL A 134 1.70 -8.09 -1.87
CA VAL A 134 0.76 -7.10 -2.42
C VAL A 134 0.57 -7.28 -3.92
N LEU A 135 1.66 -7.44 -4.70
CA LEU A 135 1.51 -7.60 -6.14
C LEU A 135 0.75 -8.88 -6.49
N THR A 136 1.02 -10.00 -5.83
CA THR A 136 0.25 -11.22 -6.02
C THR A 136 -1.24 -11.01 -5.73
N ALA A 137 -1.59 -10.25 -4.69
CA ALA A 137 -3.00 -9.94 -4.40
C ALA A 137 -3.65 -9.07 -5.49
N ILE A 138 -2.89 -8.13 -6.07
CA ILE A 138 -3.37 -7.30 -7.19
C ILE A 138 -3.55 -8.14 -8.46
N GLU A 139 -2.62 -9.03 -8.77
CA GLU A 139 -2.73 -9.94 -9.91
C GLU A 139 -3.98 -10.83 -9.79
N GLN A 140 -4.23 -11.41 -8.60
CA GLN A 140 -5.43 -12.19 -8.33
C GLN A 140 -6.72 -11.37 -8.49
N ARG A 141 -6.69 -10.08 -8.09
CA ARG A 141 -7.81 -9.15 -8.31
C ARG A 141 -8.05 -8.93 -9.81
N ILE A 142 -6.99 -8.70 -10.59
CA ILE A 142 -7.08 -8.54 -12.05
C ILE A 142 -7.65 -9.80 -12.70
N GLU A 143 -7.17 -10.99 -12.33
CA GLU A 143 -7.69 -12.27 -12.83
C GLU A 143 -9.19 -12.44 -12.51
N THR A 144 -9.60 -12.05 -11.30
CA THR A 144 -11.01 -12.06 -10.89
C THR A 144 -11.85 -11.12 -11.75
N LEU A 145 -11.35 -9.90 -12.02
CA LEU A 145 -12.02 -8.92 -12.87
C LEU A 145 -12.28 -9.46 -14.28
N TRP A 146 -11.28 -10.12 -14.87
CA TRP A 146 -11.42 -10.76 -16.19
C TRP A 146 -12.35 -11.98 -16.16
N SER A 147 -12.39 -12.72 -15.06
CA SER A 147 -13.26 -13.89 -14.90
C SER A 147 -14.73 -13.51 -14.65
N SER A 148 -14.98 -12.28 -14.17
CA SER A 148 -16.32 -11.74 -13.91
C SER A 148 -16.93 -10.97 -15.07
N GLN A 149 -16.26 -10.93 -16.23
CA GLN A 149 -16.79 -10.39 -17.48
C GLN A 149 -17.94 -11.25 -18.03
#